data_AF-A0A3B4VR23-F1
#
_entry.id   AF-A0A3B4VR23-F1
#
_cell.length_a   1.000
_cell.length_b   1.000
_cell.length_c   1.000
_cell.angle_alpha   90.00
_cell.angle_beta   90.00
_cell.angle_gamma   90.00
#
_symmetry.space_group_name_H-M   'P 1'
#
loop_
_entity.id
_entity.type
_entity.pdbx_description
1 polymer ?
#
loop_
_entity_poly.entity_id
_entity_poly.type
_entity_poly.pdbx_seq_one_letter_code
_entity_poly.pdbx_strand_id
1 'polypeptide(L)'
;TERLCLDCCLLLFLSHHSLVLSCEVTAECKSAPFVPGYNLVGEGFDVKFAGLEVGGTRSTAYVFATDRSKEDHYTFSTHRVSCSHYSYRVSDRPPLSYELSRDLANLPSSYSDSTKTQYRRIIETYGTHYIRQVHLGGRFRRVTAARTCLSRLNGLSSSMVHSCLSQGINVGLGKIKLSSNQKYCSKVLQNQGISTLFSSGLHQHYTEVVGGKGWVGEFALTRNDSVGYRNWLKTLKDLPEVVQYSLRPLYELVPNTTKKQGLKVAIEQYLKDHGIKSSTTQPYCGWHDPNLDSSCCPKQASKGRLVVTIVRAWGLKGDRWGRTEGYAKMWYGSIYRKTRMIRSNSPRWNARYDLGKVS
;
A
#
# COMPACT_ATOMS: atom_id res chain seq x y z
N THR A 1 11.36 28.15 -22.31
CA THR A 1 11.07 27.50 -21.02
C THR A 1 11.82 28.08 -19.83
N GLU A 2 12.88 28.87 -20.04
CA GLU A 2 13.23 29.97 -19.09
C GLU A 2 12.10 31.00 -18.97
N ARG A 3 11.28 31.17 -20.01
CA ARG A 3 10.07 32.01 -20.01
C ARG A 3 9.10 31.75 -18.86
N LEU A 4 8.86 30.53 -18.38
CA LEU A 4 7.86 30.34 -17.31
C LEU A 4 8.30 30.95 -15.97
N CYS A 5 9.59 30.78 -15.62
CA CYS A 5 10.14 31.36 -14.40
C CYS A 5 10.49 32.85 -14.62
N LEU A 6 10.92 33.25 -15.84
CA LEU A 6 11.07 34.67 -16.19
C LEU A 6 9.74 35.41 -16.21
N ASP A 7 8.66 34.85 -16.75
CA ASP A 7 7.32 35.45 -16.79
C ASP A 7 6.74 35.51 -15.37
N CYS A 8 6.95 34.47 -14.56
CA CYS A 8 6.55 34.49 -13.14
C CYS A 8 7.35 35.54 -12.33
N CYS A 9 8.67 35.66 -12.58
CA CYS A 9 9.51 36.71 -12.01
C CYS A 9 9.19 38.11 -12.56
N LEU A 10 8.87 38.27 -13.85
CA LEU A 10 8.46 39.55 -14.43
C LEU A 10 7.10 40.00 -13.89
N LEU A 11 6.14 39.09 -13.75
CA LEU A 11 4.83 39.37 -13.13
C LEU A 11 4.97 39.78 -11.66
N LEU A 12 5.92 39.15 -10.95
CA LEU A 12 6.38 39.50 -9.60
C LEU A 12 6.85 40.96 -9.49
N PHE A 13 7.58 41.46 -10.49
CA PHE A 13 8.08 42.84 -10.52
C PHE A 13 7.06 43.86 -11.05
N LEU A 14 6.13 43.45 -11.93
CA LEU A 14 5.19 44.35 -12.60
C LEU A 14 3.84 44.50 -11.87
N SER A 15 3.50 43.63 -10.91
CA SER A 15 2.21 43.70 -10.22
C SER A 15 2.35 43.69 -8.69
N HIS A 16 1.77 44.71 -8.04
CA HIS A 16 1.64 44.80 -6.57
C HIS A 16 0.71 43.71 -5.96
N HIS A 17 0.24 42.75 -6.77
CA HIS A 17 -0.73 41.71 -6.40
C HIS A 17 -0.29 40.30 -6.81
N SER A 18 1.01 40.07 -7.01
CA SER A 18 1.56 38.77 -7.39
C SER A 18 1.29 37.69 -6.33
N LEU A 19 0.57 36.62 -6.72
CA LEU A 19 0.28 35.46 -5.85
C LEU A 19 1.53 34.64 -5.49
N VAL A 20 2.55 34.66 -6.35
CA VAL A 20 3.81 33.92 -6.19
C VAL A 20 4.88 34.86 -5.67
N LEU A 21 5.61 34.49 -4.62
CA LEU A 21 6.60 35.35 -3.95
C LEU A 21 8.05 35.05 -4.36
N SER A 22 8.33 33.84 -4.86
CA SER A 22 9.66 33.44 -5.34
C SER A 22 9.57 32.24 -6.29
N CYS A 23 10.39 32.24 -7.36
CA CYS A 23 10.59 31.12 -8.28
C CYS A 23 12.07 30.71 -8.27
N GLU A 24 12.37 29.44 -8.01
CA GLU A 24 13.76 28.92 -7.99
C GLU A 24 13.90 27.75 -8.97
N VAL A 25 15.03 27.70 -9.68
CA VAL A 25 15.37 26.57 -10.57
C VAL A 25 16.18 25.55 -9.79
N THR A 26 15.64 24.35 -9.62
CA THR A 26 16.31 23.24 -8.93
C THR A 26 16.93 22.27 -9.94
N ALA A 27 18.16 21.80 -9.68
CA ALA A 27 18.87 20.86 -10.55
C ALA A 27 19.06 19.48 -9.89
N GLU A 28 17.98 18.84 -9.41
CA GLU A 28 18.07 17.58 -8.65
C GLU A 28 17.88 16.29 -9.49
N CYS A 29 17.98 16.37 -10.81
CA CYS A 29 17.58 15.23 -11.66
C CYS A 29 18.68 14.17 -11.88
N LYS A 30 19.93 14.46 -11.51
CA LYS A 30 21.05 13.49 -11.62
C LYS A 30 21.26 12.63 -10.37
N SER A 31 20.68 13.01 -9.23
CA SER A 31 20.96 12.37 -7.93
C SER A 31 19.73 12.28 -7.01
N ALA A 32 18.52 12.15 -7.58
CA ALA A 32 17.31 12.02 -6.78
C ALA A 32 17.39 10.78 -5.85
N PRO A 33 17.36 10.96 -4.51
CA PRO A 33 17.50 9.88 -3.56
C PRO A 33 16.31 8.93 -3.71
N PHE A 34 16.63 7.65 -3.84
CA PHE A 34 15.66 6.58 -3.71
C PHE A 34 15.27 6.50 -2.23
N VAL A 35 14.00 6.79 -1.92
CA VAL A 35 13.47 6.63 -0.56
C VAL A 35 12.70 5.32 -0.52
N PRO A 36 13.30 4.20 -0.08
CA PRO A 36 12.57 2.96 0.11
C PRO A 36 11.57 3.13 1.26
N GLY A 37 10.28 2.97 0.97
CA GLY A 37 9.23 2.89 1.98
C GLY A 37 8.83 1.44 2.23
N TYR A 38 8.74 1.06 3.51
CA TYR A 38 8.14 -0.19 3.96
C TYR A 38 6.78 0.14 4.59
N ASN A 39 5.72 -0.63 4.29
CA ASN A 39 4.36 -0.39 4.82
C ASN A 39 3.75 0.98 4.48
N LEU A 40 3.97 1.48 3.26
CA LEU A 40 3.38 2.72 2.73
C LEU A 40 3.72 4.02 3.52
N VAL A 41 4.71 3.98 4.40
CA VAL A 41 5.21 5.16 5.13
C VAL A 41 5.78 6.18 4.13
N GLY A 42 5.38 7.45 4.26
CA GLY A 42 5.85 8.55 3.37
C GLY A 42 5.07 8.72 2.06
N GLU A 43 3.94 8.03 1.89
CA GLU A 43 3.10 8.05 0.69
C GLU A 43 1.97 9.09 0.70
N GLY A 44 1.99 9.99 1.68
CA GLY A 44 0.85 10.86 2.00
C GLY A 44 -0.18 10.19 2.91
N PHE A 45 0.02 8.93 3.30
CA PHE A 45 -0.78 8.20 4.30
C PHE A 45 -0.38 8.49 5.74
N ASP A 46 0.81 9.05 5.96
CA ASP A 46 1.39 9.21 7.30
C ASP A 46 0.94 10.52 7.99
N VAL A 47 -0.09 11.20 7.46
CA VAL A 47 -0.74 12.27 8.21
C VAL A 47 -1.58 11.61 9.28
N LYS A 48 -1.06 11.63 10.51
CA LYS A 48 -1.73 11.09 11.68
C LYS A 48 -2.40 12.23 12.46
N PHE A 49 -3.67 12.06 12.77
CA PHE A 49 -4.41 12.98 13.62
C PHE A 49 -5.12 12.19 14.72
N ALA A 50 -4.74 12.44 15.99
CA ALA A 50 -5.29 11.73 17.15
C ALA A 50 -5.28 10.18 17.01
N GLY A 51 -4.20 9.62 16.46
CA GLY A 51 -4.07 8.16 16.25
C GLY A 51 -4.79 7.60 15.02
N LEU A 52 -5.41 8.45 14.19
CA LEU A 52 -6.06 8.08 12.93
C LEU A 52 -5.15 8.39 11.75
N GLU A 53 -5.16 7.52 10.73
CA GLU A 53 -4.60 7.81 9.41
C GLU A 53 -5.61 8.65 8.63
N VAL A 54 -5.29 9.93 8.38
CA VAL A 54 -6.20 10.89 7.73
C VAL A 54 -5.68 11.39 6.39
N GLY A 55 -4.39 11.21 6.12
CA GLY A 55 -3.77 11.59 4.86
C GLY A 55 -4.03 10.53 3.78
N GLY A 56 -4.39 10.96 2.58
CA GLY A 56 -4.35 10.10 1.39
C GLY A 56 -5.32 8.91 1.35
N THR A 57 -6.18 8.67 2.36
CA THR A 57 -7.07 7.49 2.48
C THR A 57 -8.05 7.24 1.33
N ARG A 58 -8.10 8.14 0.34
CA ARG A 58 -8.89 8.01 -0.90
C ARG A 58 -8.04 7.99 -2.17
N SER A 59 -6.72 7.99 -2.05
CA SER A 59 -5.82 7.96 -3.19
C SER A 59 -5.85 6.59 -3.88
N THR A 60 -5.53 6.57 -5.16
CA THR A 60 -5.39 5.34 -5.97
C THR A 60 -4.45 4.32 -5.34
N ALA A 61 -3.33 4.78 -4.77
CA ALA A 61 -2.39 3.93 -4.04
C ALA A 61 -3.02 3.29 -2.79
N TYR A 62 -3.88 4.02 -2.06
CA TYR A 62 -4.62 3.49 -0.91
C TYR A 62 -5.62 2.43 -1.33
N VAL A 63 -6.39 2.71 -2.39
CA VAL A 63 -7.39 1.80 -2.95
C VAL A 63 -6.71 0.51 -3.39
N PHE A 64 -5.62 0.63 -4.17
CA PHE A 64 -4.81 -0.52 -4.56
C PHE A 64 -4.36 -1.35 -3.35
N ALA A 65 -3.76 -0.71 -2.33
CA ALA A 65 -3.28 -1.42 -1.14
C ALA A 65 -4.40 -2.09 -0.35
N THR A 66 -5.54 -1.42 -0.20
CA THR A 66 -6.72 -1.93 0.50
C THR A 66 -7.32 -3.12 -0.24
N ASP A 67 -7.45 -3.04 -1.56
CA ASP A 67 -8.02 -4.12 -2.38
C ASP A 67 -7.12 -5.35 -2.38
N ARG A 68 -5.79 -5.17 -2.49
CA ARG A 68 -4.85 -6.30 -2.34
C ARG A 68 -4.94 -6.92 -0.94
N SER A 69 -5.02 -6.11 0.11
CA SER A 69 -5.08 -6.59 1.51
C SER A 69 -6.38 -7.35 1.84
N LYS A 70 -7.46 -7.15 1.07
CA LYS A 70 -8.70 -7.93 1.20
C LYS A 70 -8.60 -9.32 0.56
N GLU A 71 -7.71 -9.51 -0.41
CA GLU A 71 -7.59 -10.77 -1.16
C GLU A 71 -6.68 -11.78 -0.45
N ASP A 72 -5.55 -11.34 0.07
CA ASP A 72 -4.53 -12.18 0.71
C ASP A 72 -3.69 -11.35 1.69
N HIS A 73 -2.77 -12.01 2.42
CA HIS A 73 -1.80 -11.34 3.25
C HIS A 73 -0.66 -10.76 2.39
N TYR A 74 -0.66 -9.45 2.19
CA TYR A 74 0.32 -8.73 1.38
C TYR A 74 1.29 -7.89 2.23
N THR A 75 2.53 -7.78 1.76
CA THR A 75 3.47 -6.74 2.19
C THR A 75 3.65 -5.74 1.06
N PHE A 76 3.71 -4.44 1.39
CA PHE A 76 3.88 -3.38 0.42
C PHE A 76 5.31 -2.84 0.41
N SER A 77 5.85 -2.66 -0.79
CA SER A 77 7.08 -1.92 -1.04
C SER A 77 6.78 -0.72 -1.91
N THR A 78 7.23 0.46 -1.49
CA THR A 78 7.08 1.66 -2.32
C THR A 78 8.42 2.20 -2.77
N HIS A 79 8.46 2.56 -4.05
CA HIS A 79 9.64 3.02 -4.75
C HIS A 79 9.32 4.31 -5.49
N ARG A 80 9.99 5.40 -5.13
CA ARG A 80 9.73 6.74 -5.65
C ARG A 80 10.99 7.34 -6.23
N VAL A 81 10.84 8.02 -7.37
CA VAL A 81 11.86 8.87 -7.99
C VAL A 81 11.20 10.20 -8.33
N SER A 82 11.70 11.29 -7.75
CA SER A 82 11.25 12.65 -8.04
C SER A 82 12.39 13.47 -8.63
N CYS A 83 12.12 14.25 -9.66
CA CYS A 83 13.01 15.22 -10.26
C CYS A 83 12.28 16.56 -10.23
N SER A 84 12.79 17.51 -9.46
CA SER A 84 12.24 18.86 -9.36
C SER A 84 13.06 19.79 -10.24
N HIS A 85 12.38 20.62 -11.03
CA HIS A 85 12.99 21.67 -11.85
C HIS A 85 12.68 23.07 -11.35
N TYR A 86 11.50 23.26 -10.76
CA TYR A 86 11.05 24.56 -10.30
C TYR A 86 10.48 24.46 -8.90
N SER A 87 10.61 25.52 -8.14
CA SER A 87 9.94 25.69 -6.85
C SER A 87 9.26 27.04 -6.83
N TYR A 88 8.02 27.09 -6.34
CA TYR A 88 7.38 28.36 -6.04
C TYR A 88 6.57 28.30 -4.74
N ARG A 89 6.47 29.46 -4.10
CA ARG A 89 5.72 29.64 -2.85
C ARG A 89 4.86 30.89 -2.94
N VAL A 90 3.72 30.88 -2.26
CA VAL A 90 2.85 32.07 -2.15
C VAL A 90 3.32 33.03 -1.04
N SER A 91 2.65 34.16 -0.82
CA SER A 91 2.89 34.99 0.38
C SER A 91 2.42 34.29 1.66
N ASP A 92 2.85 34.74 2.84
CA ASP A 92 2.28 34.29 4.12
C ASP A 92 0.83 34.76 4.31
N ARG A 93 0.46 35.86 3.65
CA ARG A 93 -0.91 36.35 3.55
C ARG A 93 -1.26 36.50 2.07
N PRO A 94 -1.53 35.39 1.36
CA PRO A 94 -1.86 35.46 -0.05
C PRO A 94 -3.21 36.18 -0.23
N PRO A 95 -3.39 36.99 -1.29
CA PRO A 95 -4.70 37.53 -1.62
C PRO A 95 -5.66 36.37 -1.92
N LEU A 96 -6.86 36.44 -1.36
CA LEU A 96 -7.89 35.40 -1.54
C LEU A 96 -8.67 35.64 -2.84
N SER A 97 -9.13 34.57 -3.49
CA SER A 97 -10.10 34.71 -4.56
C SER A 97 -11.39 35.35 -4.03
N TYR A 98 -12.12 36.06 -4.90
CA TYR A 98 -13.37 36.70 -4.53
C TYR A 98 -14.37 35.71 -3.92
N GLU A 99 -14.48 34.52 -4.51
CA GLU A 99 -15.38 33.45 -4.06
C GLU A 99 -15.00 32.95 -2.66
N LEU A 100 -13.73 32.62 -2.43
CA LEU A 100 -13.27 32.16 -1.12
C LEU A 100 -13.44 33.25 -0.07
N SER A 101 -13.10 34.49 -0.39
CA SER A 101 -13.27 35.63 0.51
C SER A 101 -14.74 35.80 0.91
N ARG A 102 -15.66 35.78 -0.06
CA ARG A 102 -17.11 35.89 0.16
C ARG A 102 -17.64 34.73 1.00
N ASP A 103 -17.24 33.50 0.70
CA ASP A 103 -17.74 32.32 1.40
C ASP A 103 -17.24 32.26 2.85
N LEU A 104 -15.98 32.64 3.09
CA LEU A 104 -15.44 32.79 4.45
C LEU A 104 -16.10 33.94 5.21
N ALA A 105 -16.44 35.04 4.53
CA ALA A 105 -17.18 36.15 5.12
C ALA A 105 -18.62 35.75 5.50
N ASN A 106 -19.23 34.80 4.79
CA ASN A 106 -20.58 34.30 5.04
C ASN A 106 -20.64 33.14 6.05
N LEU A 107 -19.50 32.64 6.53
CA LEU A 107 -19.50 31.63 7.59
C LEU A 107 -20.20 32.16 8.85
N PRO A 108 -20.97 31.32 9.58
CA PRO A 108 -21.50 31.66 10.90
C PRO A 108 -20.40 32.08 11.86
N SER A 109 -20.75 32.84 12.90
CA SER A 109 -19.76 33.33 13.89
C SER A 109 -19.15 32.20 14.73
N SER A 110 -19.90 31.13 15.00
CA SER A 110 -19.46 29.98 15.78
C SER A 110 -19.82 28.64 15.12
N TYR A 111 -19.00 27.63 15.40
CA TYR A 111 -19.25 26.24 15.02
C TYR A 111 -20.08 25.53 16.09
N SER A 112 -21.21 24.96 15.69
CA SER A 112 -22.15 24.19 16.51
C SER A 112 -22.85 23.14 15.63
N ASP A 113 -23.69 22.29 16.23
CA ASP A 113 -24.45 21.29 15.46
C ASP A 113 -25.38 21.92 14.42
N SER A 114 -25.97 23.08 14.71
CA SER A 114 -26.84 23.80 13.76
C SER A 114 -26.06 24.45 12.61
N THR A 115 -24.80 24.85 12.83
CA THR A 115 -23.96 25.50 11.80
C THR A 115 -23.00 24.53 11.09
N LYS A 116 -22.96 23.27 11.53
CA LYS A 116 -22.04 22.23 11.04
C LYS A 116 -22.02 22.10 9.52
N THR A 117 -23.19 22.11 8.88
CA THR A 117 -23.32 21.97 7.42
C THR A 117 -22.69 23.12 6.66
N GLN A 118 -22.76 24.35 7.17
CA GLN A 118 -22.19 25.52 6.51
C GLN A 118 -20.65 25.48 6.52
N TYR A 119 -20.05 25.08 7.65
CA TYR A 119 -18.60 24.86 7.73
C TYR A 119 -18.16 23.67 6.88
N ARG A 120 -18.94 22.58 6.87
CA ARG A 120 -18.65 21.40 6.04
C ARG A 120 -18.59 21.74 4.56
N ARG A 121 -19.49 22.60 4.08
CA ARG A 121 -19.49 23.08 2.69
C ARG A 121 -18.18 23.76 2.29
N ILE A 122 -17.60 24.58 3.18
CA ILE A 122 -16.30 25.21 2.94
C ILE A 122 -15.21 24.14 2.79
N ILE A 123 -15.18 23.16 3.69
CA ILE A 123 -14.16 22.09 3.68
C ILE A 123 -14.30 21.21 2.43
N GLU A 124 -15.52 20.88 2.02
CA GLU A 124 -15.77 20.04 0.83
C GLU A 124 -15.48 20.78 -0.48
N THR A 125 -15.63 22.12 -0.51
CA THR A 125 -15.37 22.95 -1.70
C THR A 125 -13.90 23.31 -1.85
N TYR A 126 -13.25 23.76 -0.77
CA TYR A 126 -11.89 24.33 -0.80
C TYR A 126 -10.83 23.40 -0.19
N GLY A 127 -11.24 22.28 0.39
CA GLY A 127 -10.37 21.34 1.09
C GLY A 127 -10.11 21.73 2.55
N THR A 128 -9.32 20.91 3.24
CA THR A 128 -8.88 21.17 4.62
C THR A 128 -7.62 22.03 4.69
N HIS A 129 -6.87 22.09 3.59
CA HIS A 129 -5.57 22.75 3.47
C HIS A 129 -5.46 23.45 2.13
N TYR A 130 -4.64 24.48 2.07
CA TYR A 130 -4.16 25.06 0.82
C TYR A 130 -2.66 24.76 0.64
N ILE A 131 -2.21 24.79 -0.61
CA ILE A 131 -0.82 24.55 -0.95
C ILE A 131 -0.03 25.87 -0.78
N ARG A 132 0.94 25.86 0.15
CA ARG A 132 1.77 27.03 0.49
C ARG A 132 3.03 27.13 -0.38
N GLN A 133 3.57 25.98 -0.77
CA GLN A 133 4.75 25.85 -1.60
C GLN A 133 4.63 24.56 -2.42
N VAL A 134 5.13 24.59 -3.65
CA VAL A 134 5.27 23.40 -4.49
C VAL A 134 6.66 23.30 -5.06
N HIS A 135 7.04 22.06 -5.36
CA HIS A 135 8.10 21.73 -6.28
C HIS A 135 7.45 21.13 -7.53
N LEU A 136 7.78 21.70 -8.69
CA LEU A 136 7.33 21.23 -9.99
C LEU A 136 8.43 20.45 -10.70
N GLY A 137 8.05 19.36 -11.37
CA GLY A 137 8.94 18.57 -12.20
C GLY A 137 8.28 17.26 -12.61
N GLY A 138 8.96 16.14 -12.44
CA GLY A 138 8.43 14.81 -12.71
C GLY A 138 8.59 13.85 -11.54
N ARG A 139 7.59 13.00 -11.31
CA ARG A 139 7.63 11.99 -10.25
C ARG A 139 7.12 10.66 -10.76
N PHE A 140 7.95 9.63 -10.61
CA PHE A 140 7.57 8.24 -10.72
C PHE A 140 7.37 7.66 -9.32
N ARG A 141 6.28 6.92 -9.14
CA ARG A 141 6.02 6.13 -7.95
C ARG A 141 5.50 4.76 -8.36
N ARG A 142 6.06 3.69 -7.78
CA ARG A 142 5.54 2.34 -7.89
C ARG A 142 5.29 1.75 -6.51
N VAL A 143 4.06 1.30 -6.29
CA VAL A 143 3.64 0.56 -5.09
C VAL A 143 3.50 -0.90 -5.48
N THR A 144 4.31 -1.77 -4.88
CA THR A 144 4.32 -3.21 -5.17
C THR A 144 3.76 -3.97 -3.98
N ALA A 145 2.70 -4.74 -4.22
CA ALA A 145 2.08 -5.64 -3.26
C ALA A 145 2.64 -7.05 -3.47
N ALA A 146 3.45 -7.52 -2.54
CA ALA A 146 4.00 -8.87 -2.54
C ALA A 146 3.22 -9.80 -1.60
N ARG A 147 2.85 -10.99 -2.09
CA ARG A 147 2.17 -12.02 -1.29
C ARG A 147 3.09 -12.52 -0.20
N THR A 148 2.81 -12.16 1.05
CA THR A 148 3.70 -12.40 2.19
C THR A 148 3.91 -13.89 2.41
N CYS A 149 2.84 -14.67 2.51
CA CYS A 149 2.96 -16.09 2.83
C CYS A 149 3.54 -16.92 1.68
N LEU A 150 3.19 -16.60 0.43
CA LEU A 150 3.81 -17.22 -0.74
C LEU A 150 5.31 -16.89 -0.81
N SER A 151 5.70 -15.66 -0.49
CA SER A 151 7.12 -15.27 -0.42
C SER A 151 7.87 -16.07 0.64
N ARG A 152 7.27 -16.25 1.83
CA ARG A 152 7.84 -17.07 2.92
C ARG A 152 8.03 -18.53 2.51
N LEU A 153 7.03 -19.13 1.85
CA LEU A 153 7.14 -20.49 1.29
C LEU A 153 8.24 -20.62 0.23
N ASN A 154 8.62 -19.51 -0.42
CA ASN A 154 9.75 -19.46 -1.36
C ASN A 154 11.10 -19.14 -0.69
N GLY A 155 11.14 -19.08 0.65
CA GLY A 155 12.34 -18.76 1.43
C GLY A 155 12.68 -17.26 1.43
N LEU A 156 11.75 -16.39 1.08
CA LEU A 156 11.96 -14.94 0.97
C LEU A 156 11.30 -14.23 2.15
N SER A 157 12.07 -13.45 2.89
CA SER A 157 11.50 -12.47 3.82
C SER A 157 10.94 -11.27 3.05
N SER A 158 9.99 -10.57 3.66
CA SER A 158 9.47 -9.34 3.09
C SER A 158 10.56 -8.26 2.86
N SER A 159 11.60 -8.21 3.70
CA SER A 159 12.76 -7.33 3.49
C SER A 159 13.62 -7.74 2.30
N MET A 160 13.79 -9.05 2.06
CA MET A 160 14.48 -9.57 0.87
C MET A 160 13.70 -9.22 -0.40
N VAL A 161 12.37 -9.39 -0.38
CA VAL A 161 11.51 -9.00 -1.51
C VAL A 161 11.64 -7.51 -1.80
N HIS A 162 11.56 -6.67 -0.77
CA HIS A 162 11.76 -5.22 -0.90
C HIS A 162 13.12 -4.88 -1.53
N SER A 163 14.20 -5.47 -1.02
CA SER A 163 15.57 -5.26 -1.53
C SER A 163 15.70 -5.67 -2.99
N CYS A 164 15.15 -6.82 -3.38
CA CYS A 164 15.17 -7.29 -4.76
C CYS A 164 14.39 -6.35 -5.70
N LEU A 165 13.20 -5.90 -5.29
CA LEU A 165 12.44 -4.92 -6.08
C LEU A 165 13.21 -3.60 -6.23
N SER A 166 13.81 -3.10 -5.15
CA SER A 166 14.65 -1.90 -5.17
C SER A 166 15.82 -2.03 -6.16
N GLN A 167 16.50 -3.18 -6.17
CA GLN A 167 17.58 -3.46 -7.10
C GLN A 167 17.07 -3.55 -8.55
N GLY A 168 15.98 -4.28 -8.78
CA GLY A 168 15.36 -4.42 -10.10
C GLY A 168 14.90 -3.09 -10.69
N ILE A 169 14.38 -2.19 -9.86
CA ILE A 169 13.97 -0.85 -10.29
C ILE A 169 15.19 -0.02 -10.70
N ASN A 170 16.27 -0.05 -9.92
CA ASN A 170 17.49 0.66 -10.29
C ASN A 170 18.12 0.11 -11.59
N VAL A 171 18.05 -1.19 -11.83
CA VAL A 171 18.46 -1.83 -13.08
C VAL A 171 17.59 -1.35 -14.24
N GLY A 172 16.26 -1.48 -14.09
CA GLY A 172 15.28 -1.11 -15.11
C GLY A 172 15.38 0.34 -15.53
N LEU A 173 15.58 1.24 -14.56
CA LEU A 173 15.80 2.67 -14.79
C LEU A 173 17.22 3.01 -15.28
N GLY A 174 18.11 2.02 -15.43
CA GLY A 174 19.46 2.20 -15.94
C GLY A 174 20.40 2.95 -14.99
N LYS A 175 20.09 2.97 -13.69
CA LYS A 175 20.90 3.61 -12.65
C LYS A 175 22.07 2.73 -12.18
N ILE A 176 21.89 1.41 -12.23
CA ILE A 176 22.93 0.42 -11.90
C ILE A 176 23.03 -0.65 -12.99
N LYS A 177 24.19 -1.28 -13.12
CA LYS A 177 24.37 -2.47 -13.97
C LYS A 177 23.90 -3.73 -13.22
N LEU A 178 23.36 -4.71 -13.95
CA LEU A 178 22.95 -6.00 -13.40
C LEU A 178 24.16 -6.71 -12.76
N SER A 179 24.08 -7.13 -11.50
CA SER A 179 25.16 -7.91 -10.90
C SER A 179 24.94 -9.41 -11.13
N SER A 180 26.00 -10.13 -11.50
CA SER A 180 25.96 -11.56 -11.88
C SER A 180 25.49 -12.50 -10.76
N ASN A 181 25.48 -12.06 -9.49
CA ASN A 181 25.22 -12.90 -8.31
C ASN A 181 23.77 -12.86 -7.77
N GLN A 182 22.79 -12.47 -8.57
CA GLN A 182 21.39 -12.27 -8.11
C GLN A 182 20.52 -13.53 -8.14
N LYS A 183 21.08 -14.72 -7.92
CA LYS A 183 20.30 -15.98 -7.94
C LYS A 183 19.10 -15.93 -6.99
N TYR A 184 19.24 -15.25 -5.84
CA TYR A 184 18.16 -15.10 -4.86
C TYR A 184 17.06 -14.11 -5.26
N CYS A 185 17.37 -13.07 -6.05
CA CYS A 185 16.36 -12.10 -6.53
C CYS A 185 15.65 -12.54 -7.79
N SER A 186 16.17 -13.55 -8.51
CA SER A 186 15.58 -14.05 -9.77
C SER A 186 14.06 -14.29 -9.67
N LYS A 187 13.62 -15.00 -8.62
CA LYS A 187 12.20 -15.27 -8.36
C LYS A 187 11.36 -14.00 -8.22
N VAL A 188 11.85 -13.00 -7.49
CA VAL A 188 11.14 -11.73 -7.27
C VAL A 188 11.12 -10.91 -8.56
N LEU A 189 12.26 -10.76 -9.24
CA LEU A 189 12.39 -9.94 -10.44
C LEU A 189 11.63 -10.50 -11.63
N GLN A 190 11.51 -11.82 -11.73
CA GLN A 190 10.72 -12.51 -12.76
C GLN A 190 9.25 -12.73 -12.34
N ASN A 191 8.88 -12.33 -11.13
CA ASN A 191 7.55 -12.53 -10.56
C ASN A 191 7.10 -14.01 -10.55
N GLN A 192 7.96 -14.91 -10.07
CA GLN A 192 7.72 -16.36 -10.06
C GLN A 192 7.63 -16.94 -8.63
N GLY A 193 6.46 -17.43 -8.25
CA GLY A 193 6.25 -18.25 -7.06
C GLY A 193 6.10 -19.72 -7.44
N ILE A 194 7.11 -20.55 -7.11
CA ILE A 194 7.20 -21.97 -7.54
C ILE A 194 6.88 -22.94 -6.38
N SER A 195 6.80 -22.46 -5.15
CA SER A 195 6.60 -23.30 -3.94
C SER A 195 5.23 -23.98 -3.81
N THR A 196 4.34 -23.81 -4.79
CA THR A 196 2.99 -24.41 -4.85
C THR A 196 2.82 -25.21 -6.15
N LEU A 197 1.90 -26.18 -6.17
CA LEU A 197 1.59 -27.02 -7.35
C LEU A 197 1.18 -26.21 -8.61
N PHE A 198 0.92 -24.91 -8.47
CA PHE A 198 0.64 -23.97 -9.56
C PHE A 198 1.60 -22.78 -9.53
N SER A 199 2.13 -22.38 -10.69
CA SER A 199 2.91 -21.15 -10.82
C SER A 199 1.99 -19.94 -10.61
N SER A 200 2.31 -19.09 -9.64
CA SER A 200 1.62 -17.82 -9.46
C SER A 200 2.60 -16.67 -9.27
N GLY A 201 2.16 -15.45 -9.59
CA GLY A 201 2.96 -14.25 -9.34
C GLY A 201 3.21 -14.04 -7.85
N LEU A 202 4.45 -13.69 -7.49
CA LEU A 202 4.81 -13.28 -6.13
C LEU A 202 4.26 -11.89 -5.78
N HIS A 203 4.09 -11.02 -6.77
CA HIS A 203 3.67 -9.64 -6.55
C HIS A 203 2.88 -9.07 -7.73
N GLN A 204 2.20 -7.96 -7.45
CA GLN A 204 1.54 -7.08 -8.40
C GLN A 204 1.91 -5.65 -8.05
N HIS A 205 1.88 -4.74 -9.03
CA HIS A 205 2.22 -3.34 -8.79
C HIS A 205 1.19 -2.39 -9.38
N TYR A 206 1.14 -1.22 -8.76
CA TYR A 206 0.51 -0.02 -9.27
C TYR A 206 1.60 1.01 -9.53
N THR A 207 1.54 1.67 -10.69
CA THR A 207 2.49 2.70 -11.10
C THR A 207 1.78 4.02 -11.32
N GLU A 208 2.40 5.10 -10.86
CA GLU A 208 1.99 6.48 -11.07
C GLU A 208 3.16 7.28 -11.64
N VAL A 209 2.91 8.01 -12.73
CA VAL A 209 3.84 8.97 -13.32
C VAL A 209 3.15 10.32 -13.40
N VAL A 210 3.79 11.33 -12.82
CA VAL A 210 3.31 12.72 -12.72
C VAL A 210 4.33 13.62 -13.43
N GLY A 211 3.84 14.58 -14.20
CA GLY A 211 4.65 15.46 -15.05
C GLY A 211 5.25 14.75 -16.27
N GLY A 212 5.61 15.54 -17.29
CA GLY A 212 6.21 15.05 -18.53
C GLY A 212 5.23 14.32 -19.45
N LYS A 213 5.77 13.71 -20.51
CA LYS A 213 5.01 12.87 -21.44
C LYS A 213 5.85 11.72 -22.01
N GLY A 214 5.18 10.73 -22.60
CA GLY A 214 5.82 9.68 -23.38
C GLY A 214 6.34 8.48 -22.59
N TRP A 215 6.06 8.39 -21.28
CA TRP A 215 6.37 7.21 -20.47
C TRP A 215 5.27 6.96 -19.44
N VAL A 216 4.74 5.74 -19.42
CA VAL A 216 3.66 5.31 -18.51
C VAL A 216 4.18 4.68 -17.22
N GLY A 217 5.50 4.62 -17.04
CA GLY A 217 6.11 4.08 -15.83
C GLY A 217 6.31 2.55 -15.83
N GLU A 218 6.01 1.88 -16.95
CA GLU A 218 6.26 0.44 -17.10
C GLU A 218 7.62 0.16 -17.72
N PHE A 219 8.32 -0.86 -17.19
CA PHE A 219 9.67 -1.26 -17.58
C PHE A 219 10.03 -2.62 -16.97
N ALA A 220 11.01 -3.31 -17.57
CA ALA A 220 11.52 -4.59 -17.06
C ALA A 220 12.43 -4.43 -15.84
N LEU A 221 12.23 -5.26 -14.80
CA LEU A 221 13.09 -5.28 -13.60
C LEU A 221 14.41 -6.08 -13.80
N THR A 222 14.48 -6.89 -14.85
CA THR A 222 15.56 -7.86 -15.09
C THR A 222 16.64 -7.37 -16.05
N ARG A 223 16.43 -6.22 -16.71
CA ARG A 223 17.35 -5.63 -17.68
C ARG A 223 17.21 -4.12 -17.71
N ASN A 224 18.20 -3.44 -18.27
CA ASN A 224 18.11 -2.02 -18.52
C ASN A 224 16.98 -1.74 -19.54
N ASP A 225 15.97 -1.02 -19.10
CA ASP A 225 14.80 -0.61 -19.88
C ASP A 225 14.54 0.90 -19.68
N SER A 226 15.65 1.64 -19.62
CA SER A 226 15.68 3.06 -19.23
C SER A 226 15.32 4.02 -20.36
N VAL A 227 15.08 3.55 -21.58
CA VAL A 227 14.88 4.42 -22.75
C VAL A 227 13.65 5.32 -22.55
N GLY A 228 12.52 4.75 -22.14
CA GLY A 228 11.30 5.50 -21.83
C GLY A 228 11.52 6.51 -20.70
N TYR A 229 12.10 6.06 -19.59
CA TYR A 229 12.43 6.92 -18.44
C TYR A 229 13.34 8.10 -18.83
N ARG A 230 14.42 7.85 -19.58
CA ARG A 230 15.35 8.90 -20.01
C ARG A 230 14.72 9.89 -20.97
N ASN A 231 13.81 9.45 -21.84
CA ASN A 231 13.08 10.34 -22.73
C ASN A 231 12.07 11.19 -21.96
N TRP A 232 11.35 10.58 -21.01
CA TRP A 232 10.44 11.29 -20.11
C TRP A 232 11.14 12.39 -19.32
N LEU A 233 12.31 12.11 -18.73
CA LEU A 233 13.11 13.11 -18.00
C LEU A 233 13.41 14.36 -18.83
N LYS A 234 13.63 14.23 -20.15
CA LYS A 234 13.90 15.36 -21.03
C LYS A 234 12.69 16.29 -21.20
N THR A 235 11.48 15.74 -21.06
CA THR A 235 10.22 16.50 -21.23
C THR A 235 9.85 17.33 -19.99
N LEU A 236 10.45 17.04 -18.84
CA LEU A 236 10.05 17.62 -17.55
C LEU A 236 10.31 19.12 -17.43
N LYS A 237 11.27 19.66 -18.18
CA LYS A 237 11.49 21.11 -18.22
C LYS A 237 10.33 21.85 -18.88
N ASP A 238 9.72 21.24 -19.89
CA ASP A 238 8.66 21.87 -20.67
C ASP A 238 7.25 21.52 -20.16
N LEU A 239 7.12 20.38 -19.49
CA LEU A 239 5.85 19.87 -18.95
C LEU A 239 6.00 19.46 -17.48
N PRO A 240 6.41 20.36 -16.56
CA PRO A 240 6.51 20.01 -15.14
C PRO A 240 5.13 19.98 -14.48
N GLU A 241 4.94 19.10 -13.51
CA GLU A 241 3.74 19.01 -12.67
C GLU A 241 4.13 18.99 -11.18
N VAL A 242 3.16 19.17 -10.27
CA VAL A 242 3.40 19.19 -8.81
C VAL A 242 3.90 17.83 -8.33
N VAL A 243 5.18 17.76 -7.96
CA VAL A 243 5.83 16.52 -7.47
C VAL A 243 5.95 16.45 -5.97
N GLN A 244 6.04 17.61 -5.31
CA GLN A 244 6.05 17.76 -3.86
C GLN A 244 5.37 19.08 -3.50
N TYR A 245 4.78 19.13 -2.31
CA TYR A 245 4.07 20.31 -1.84
C TYR A 245 4.11 20.41 -0.32
N SER A 246 4.02 21.65 0.17
CA SER A 246 3.82 21.96 1.58
C SER A 246 2.40 22.50 1.76
N LEU A 247 1.68 21.94 2.72
CA LEU A 247 0.29 22.30 3.04
C LEU A 247 0.23 23.20 4.26
N ARG A 248 -0.71 24.15 4.24
CA ARG A 248 -1.10 24.97 5.39
C ARG A 248 -2.61 24.83 5.64
N PRO A 249 -3.07 24.79 6.89
CA PRO A 249 -4.50 24.64 7.18
C PRO A 249 -5.32 25.79 6.61
N LEU A 250 -6.49 25.47 6.02
CA LEU A 250 -7.34 26.48 5.38
C LEU A 250 -7.80 27.58 6.37
N TYR A 251 -8.03 27.22 7.63
CA TYR A 251 -8.46 28.17 8.66
C TYR A 251 -7.45 29.30 8.92
N GLU A 252 -6.18 29.15 8.54
CA GLU A 252 -5.18 30.22 8.69
C GLU A 252 -5.46 31.43 7.79
N LEU A 253 -6.20 31.23 6.69
CA LEU A 253 -6.61 32.28 5.76
C LEU A 253 -7.80 33.12 6.26
N VAL A 254 -8.47 32.71 7.34
CA VAL A 254 -9.68 33.38 7.83
C VAL A 254 -9.30 34.59 8.72
N PRO A 255 -9.66 35.83 8.34
CA PRO A 255 -9.29 37.02 9.11
C PRO A 255 -10.03 37.14 10.45
N ASN A 256 -11.31 36.75 10.49
CA ASN A 256 -12.13 36.85 11.71
C ASN A 256 -11.77 35.72 12.69
N THR A 257 -11.38 36.07 13.92
CA THR A 257 -10.91 35.13 14.95
C THR A 257 -11.92 34.05 15.31
N THR A 258 -13.20 34.40 15.47
CA THR A 258 -14.24 33.45 15.87
C THR A 258 -14.56 32.47 14.75
N LYS A 259 -14.67 32.97 13.51
CA LYS A 259 -14.87 32.14 12.32
C LYS A 259 -13.67 31.22 12.06
N LYS A 260 -12.46 31.74 12.25
CA LYS A 260 -11.21 30.97 12.18
C LYS A 260 -11.22 29.80 13.15
N GLN A 261 -11.56 30.06 14.41
CA GLN A 261 -11.63 29.01 15.42
C GLN A 261 -12.73 27.99 15.09
N GLY A 262 -13.90 28.45 14.63
CA GLY A 262 -14.97 27.56 14.17
C GLY A 262 -14.53 26.66 13.01
N LEU A 263 -13.85 27.21 12.00
CA LEU A 263 -13.36 26.44 10.86
C LEU A 263 -12.24 25.47 11.26
N LYS A 264 -11.38 25.85 12.21
CA LYS A 264 -10.39 24.94 12.79
C LYS A 264 -11.06 23.71 13.42
N VAL A 265 -12.02 23.92 14.32
CA VAL A 265 -12.75 22.82 14.98
C VAL A 265 -13.49 21.96 13.95
N ALA A 266 -14.12 22.59 12.95
CA ALA A 266 -14.81 21.88 11.88
C ALA A 266 -13.86 21.00 11.05
N ILE A 267 -12.65 21.49 10.72
CA ILE A 267 -11.63 20.72 10.01
C ILE A 267 -11.14 19.55 10.87
N GLU A 268 -10.83 19.79 12.15
CA GLU A 268 -10.41 18.74 13.07
C GLU A 268 -11.47 17.65 13.21
N GLN A 269 -12.75 18.02 13.30
CA GLN A 269 -13.86 17.05 13.34
C GLN A 269 -13.99 16.30 12.00
N TYR A 270 -13.90 17.01 10.87
CA TYR A 270 -13.95 16.39 9.55
C TYR A 270 -12.83 15.35 9.37
N LEU A 271 -11.62 15.65 9.83
CA LEU A 271 -10.50 14.71 9.79
C LEU A 271 -10.73 13.50 10.71
N LYS A 272 -11.35 13.68 11.89
CA LYS A 272 -11.73 12.55 12.76
C LYS A 272 -12.78 11.66 12.12
N ASP A 273 -13.82 12.27 11.55
CA ASP A 273 -14.97 11.56 10.95
C ASP A 273 -14.56 10.74 9.71
N HIS A 274 -13.50 11.17 9.00
CA HIS A 274 -12.98 10.51 7.79
C HIS A 274 -11.64 9.80 8.00
N GLY A 275 -11.12 9.80 9.23
CA GLY A 275 -9.89 9.14 9.60
C GLY A 275 -10.06 7.64 9.77
N ILE A 276 -9.06 6.88 9.34
CA ILE A 276 -9.05 5.43 9.48
C ILE A 276 -8.29 5.06 10.74
N LYS A 277 -8.89 4.24 11.59
CA LYS A 277 -8.22 3.74 12.80
C LYS A 277 -7.04 2.87 12.38
N SER A 278 -5.85 3.24 12.80
CA SER A 278 -4.68 2.39 12.63
C SER A 278 -4.85 1.15 13.52
N SER A 279 -4.86 -0.04 12.91
CA SER A 279 -4.92 -1.30 13.66
C SER A 279 -3.51 -1.73 14.04
N THR A 280 -3.18 -1.66 15.32
CA THR A 280 -1.89 -2.13 15.88
C THR A 280 -1.94 -3.59 16.34
N THR A 281 -3.06 -4.28 16.15
CA THR A 281 -3.21 -5.66 16.62
C THR A 281 -2.37 -6.60 15.76
N GLN A 282 -1.27 -7.11 16.31
CA GLN A 282 -0.52 -8.19 15.69
C GLN A 282 -1.42 -9.41 15.51
N PRO A 283 -1.31 -10.11 14.37
CA PRO A 283 -2.11 -11.31 14.13
C PRO A 283 -1.72 -12.38 15.16
N TYR A 284 -2.69 -12.84 15.95
CA TYR A 284 -2.50 -13.94 16.88
C TYR A 284 -2.64 -15.27 16.15
N CYS A 285 -1.54 -15.99 15.95
CA CYS A 285 -1.51 -17.24 15.17
C CYS A 285 -1.90 -18.50 15.99
N GLY A 286 -2.45 -18.34 17.20
CA GLY A 286 -2.65 -19.44 18.14
C GLY A 286 -1.35 -19.87 18.84
N TRP A 287 -1.46 -20.86 19.74
CA TRP A 287 -0.30 -21.40 20.48
C TRP A 287 0.57 -22.33 19.60
N HIS A 288 1.85 -21.96 19.44
CA HIS A 288 2.97 -22.81 19.04
C HIS A 288 2.73 -23.78 17.86
N ASP A 289 2.28 -23.28 16.71
CA ASP A 289 2.38 -24.06 15.46
C ASP A 289 3.83 -23.96 14.92
N PRO A 290 4.62 -25.07 14.90
CA PRO A 290 6.01 -25.02 14.44
C PRO A 290 6.13 -24.61 12.97
N ASN A 291 5.08 -24.84 12.17
CA ASN A 291 5.06 -24.49 10.76
C ASN A 291 4.65 -23.03 10.51
N LEU A 292 4.27 -22.24 11.50
CA LEU A 292 3.96 -20.82 11.31
C LEU A 292 5.13 -19.93 11.73
N ASP A 293 5.36 -18.85 10.99
CA ASP A 293 6.23 -17.75 11.41
C ASP A 293 5.45 -16.68 12.22
N SER A 294 6.14 -15.63 12.65
CA SER A 294 5.54 -14.52 13.41
C SER A 294 4.49 -13.72 12.64
N SER A 295 4.37 -13.91 11.33
CA SER A 295 3.36 -13.31 10.46
C SER A 295 2.21 -14.27 10.14
N CYS A 296 2.10 -15.36 10.91
CA CYS A 296 1.16 -16.46 10.69
C CYS A 296 1.26 -17.13 9.31
N CYS A 297 2.43 -17.04 8.67
CA CYS A 297 2.65 -17.65 7.36
C CYS A 297 3.30 -19.04 7.50
N PRO A 298 2.91 -20.02 6.66
CA PRO A 298 3.53 -21.34 6.66
C PRO A 298 4.99 -21.29 6.21
N LYS A 299 5.87 -22.00 6.94
CA LYS A 299 7.30 -22.17 6.62
C LYS A 299 7.52 -23.26 5.57
N GLN A 300 6.68 -24.28 5.59
CA GLN A 300 6.70 -25.42 4.67
C GLN A 300 5.33 -25.62 4.03
N ALA A 301 5.33 -25.94 2.73
CA ALA A 301 4.14 -26.30 1.98
C ALA A 301 3.68 -27.72 2.33
N SER A 302 2.44 -28.04 1.96
CA SER A 302 1.85 -29.39 2.08
C SER A 302 1.82 -29.94 3.52
N LYS A 303 1.71 -29.07 4.53
CA LYS A 303 1.53 -29.46 5.93
C LYS A 303 0.09 -29.19 6.36
N GLY A 304 -0.53 -30.13 7.05
CA GLY A 304 -1.92 -30.00 7.52
C GLY A 304 -2.19 -30.79 8.80
N ARG A 305 -3.36 -30.57 9.42
CA ARG A 305 -3.83 -31.44 10.51
C ARG A 305 -4.75 -32.50 9.94
N LEU A 306 -4.42 -33.78 10.13
CA LEU A 306 -5.22 -34.88 9.62
C LEU A 306 -6.06 -35.49 10.74
N VAL A 307 -7.38 -35.43 10.58
CA VAL A 307 -8.34 -36.09 11.47
C VAL A 307 -9.12 -37.09 10.66
N VAL A 308 -9.01 -38.37 11.03
CA VAL A 308 -9.70 -39.47 10.36
C VAL A 308 -10.88 -39.91 11.23
N THR A 309 -12.09 -39.85 10.67
CA THR A 309 -13.30 -40.34 11.34
C THR A 309 -13.78 -41.62 10.66
N ILE A 310 -13.66 -42.74 11.35
CA ILE A 310 -14.20 -44.04 10.90
C ILE A 310 -15.64 -44.13 11.36
N VAL A 311 -16.57 -43.79 10.47
CA VAL A 311 -18.00 -43.68 10.78
C VAL A 311 -18.66 -45.06 10.86
N ARG A 312 -18.69 -45.80 9.76
CA ARG A 312 -19.42 -47.08 9.64
C ARG A 312 -18.92 -47.94 8.48
N ALA A 313 -19.28 -49.22 8.52
CA ALA A 313 -19.31 -50.11 7.35
C ALA A 313 -20.71 -50.70 7.20
N TRP A 314 -21.01 -51.24 6.03
CA TRP A 314 -22.28 -51.91 5.74
C TRP A 314 -22.04 -53.13 4.85
N GLY A 315 -22.91 -54.13 4.96
CA GLY A 315 -22.85 -55.33 4.14
C GLY A 315 -21.62 -56.22 4.37
N LEU A 316 -20.98 -56.17 5.54
CA LEU A 316 -19.84 -57.03 5.85
C LEU A 316 -20.28 -58.51 5.89
N LYS A 317 -19.53 -59.37 5.19
CA LYS A 317 -19.68 -60.83 5.18
C LYS A 317 -18.31 -61.47 5.40
N GLY A 318 -18.06 -61.98 6.60
CA GLY A 318 -16.82 -62.69 6.95
C GLY A 318 -17.05 -64.19 7.11
N ASP A 319 -17.81 -64.57 8.13
CA ASP A 319 -17.97 -65.97 8.52
C ASP A 319 -19.01 -66.71 7.68
N ARG A 320 -18.80 -68.02 7.46
CA ARG A 320 -19.77 -68.89 6.75
C ARG A 320 -21.11 -69.01 7.49
N TRP A 321 -21.13 -68.72 8.79
CA TRP A 321 -22.31 -68.73 9.66
C TRP A 321 -22.22 -67.61 10.71
N GLY A 322 -23.26 -66.77 10.86
CA GLY A 322 -23.35 -65.76 11.93
C GLY A 322 -23.21 -64.29 11.48
N ARG A 323 -23.16 -63.37 12.46
CA ARG A 323 -22.92 -61.93 12.25
C ARG A 323 -21.42 -61.66 12.31
N THR A 324 -20.92 -60.88 11.34
CA THR A 324 -19.48 -60.54 11.23
C THR A 324 -18.98 -59.74 12.43
N GLU A 325 -17.79 -60.08 12.94
CA GLU A 325 -17.07 -59.33 13.98
C GLU A 325 -16.04 -58.39 13.35
N GLY A 326 -16.51 -57.19 12.97
CA GLY A 326 -15.72 -56.22 12.21
C GLY A 326 -14.97 -55.22 13.10
N TYR A 327 -13.75 -54.87 12.69
CA TYR A 327 -13.04 -53.67 13.13
C TYR A 327 -12.31 -53.04 11.95
N ALA A 328 -12.04 -51.74 12.02
CA ALA A 328 -11.25 -51.05 11.03
C ALA A 328 -9.84 -50.77 11.56
N LYS A 329 -8.85 -50.89 10.68
CA LYS A 329 -7.46 -50.49 10.90
C LYS A 329 -7.14 -49.35 9.94
N MET A 330 -6.38 -48.37 10.41
CA MET A 330 -5.87 -47.30 9.56
C MET A 330 -4.39 -47.08 9.81
N TRP A 331 -3.68 -46.70 8.75
CA TRP A 331 -2.25 -46.44 8.73
C TRP A 331 -2.00 -45.11 8.02
N TYR A 332 -1.15 -44.27 8.58
CA TYR A 332 -0.60 -43.08 7.91
C TYR A 332 0.87 -42.95 8.29
N GLY A 333 1.78 -43.23 7.34
CA GLY A 333 3.20 -43.39 7.66
C GLY A 333 3.40 -44.47 8.73
N SER A 334 4.04 -44.12 9.85
CA SER A 334 4.22 -44.99 11.02
C SER A 334 3.03 -45.00 11.99
N ILE A 335 2.02 -44.17 11.79
CA ILE A 335 0.88 -44.05 12.71
C ILE A 335 -0.14 -45.15 12.45
N TYR A 336 -0.39 -45.98 13.45
CA TYR A 336 -1.41 -47.02 13.44
C TYR A 336 -2.55 -46.71 14.43
N ARG A 337 -3.79 -46.89 13.97
CA ARG A 337 -5.00 -46.85 14.82
C ARG A 337 -5.94 -47.99 14.45
N LYS A 338 -6.68 -48.48 15.46
CA LYS A 338 -7.66 -49.56 15.33
C LYS A 338 -8.94 -49.20 16.08
N THR A 339 -10.09 -49.48 15.48
CA THR A 339 -11.39 -49.34 16.16
C THR A 339 -11.68 -50.52 17.08
N ARG A 340 -12.59 -50.33 18.03
CA ARG A 340 -13.17 -51.47 18.76
C ARG A 340 -13.85 -52.42 17.78
N MET A 341 -13.87 -53.70 18.13
CA MET A 341 -14.59 -54.73 17.39
C MET A 341 -16.10 -54.60 17.65
N ILE A 342 -16.91 -54.76 16.60
CA ILE A 342 -18.38 -54.74 16.68
C ILE A 342 -18.93 -55.94 15.92
N ARG A 343 -19.76 -56.74 16.60
CA ARG A 343 -20.47 -57.87 16.00
C ARG A 343 -21.72 -57.40 15.26
N SER A 344 -21.56 -57.03 14.00
CA SER A 344 -22.62 -56.57 13.11
C SER A 344 -22.17 -56.64 11.65
N ASN A 345 -23.08 -56.96 10.74
CA ASN A 345 -22.83 -56.83 9.30
C ASN A 345 -22.88 -55.37 8.84
N SER A 346 -23.32 -54.44 9.69
CA SER A 346 -23.33 -52.99 9.44
C SER A 346 -22.86 -52.21 10.69
N PRO A 347 -21.58 -52.34 11.08
CA PRO A 347 -21.06 -51.71 12.29
C PRO A 347 -20.96 -50.19 12.14
N ARG A 348 -21.30 -49.45 13.20
CA ARG A 348 -21.07 -48.02 13.32
C ARG A 348 -20.08 -47.77 14.45
N TRP A 349 -18.90 -47.24 14.12
CA TRP A 349 -17.85 -46.96 15.10
C TRP A 349 -17.87 -45.51 15.57
N ASN A 350 -18.11 -44.56 14.66
CA ASN A 350 -17.96 -43.12 14.91
C ASN A 350 -16.64 -42.78 15.62
N ALA A 351 -15.57 -43.51 15.29
CA ALA A 351 -14.27 -43.37 15.94
C ALA A 351 -13.48 -42.24 15.28
N ARG A 352 -13.12 -41.23 16.07
CA ARG A 352 -12.34 -40.07 15.61
C ARG A 352 -10.88 -40.21 16.06
N TYR A 353 -9.97 -40.23 15.09
CA TYR A 353 -8.53 -40.28 15.32
C TYR A 353 -7.89 -38.99 14.82
N ASP A 354 -7.40 -38.18 15.75
CA ASP A 354 -6.56 -37.02 15.43
C ASP A 354 -5.12 -37.49 15.27
N LEU A 355 -4.60 -37.41 14.05
CA LEU A 355 -3.23 -37.81 13.73
C LEU A 355 -2.26 -36.63 13.87
N GLY A 356 -2.76 -35.47 14.31
CA GLY A 356 -1.96 -34.27 14.47
C GLY A 356 -1.51 -33.70 13.12
N LYS A 357 -0.33 -33.06 13.14
CA LYS A 357 0.27 -32.41 11.97
C LYS A 357 0.96 -33.46 11.09
N VAL A 358 0.60 -33.50 9.81
CA VAL A 358 1.16 -34.42 8.81
C VAL A 358 1.70 -33.65 7.59
N SER A 359 2.59 -34.30 6.84
CA SER A 359 3.03 -33.88 5.49
C SER A 359 2.63 -34.89 4.44
#